data_AF-A0A2S7JJB2-F1
#
_entry.id   AF-A0A2S7JJB2-F1
#
_cell.length_a   1.000
_cell.length_b   1.000
_cell.length_c   1.000
_cell.angle_alpha   90.00
_cell.angle_beta   90.00
_cell.angle_gamma   90.00
#
_symmetry.space_group_name_H-M   'P 1'
#
loop_
_entity.id
_entity.type
_entity.pdbx_description
1 polymer ?
#
loop_
_entity_poly.entity_id
_entity_poly.type
_entity_poly.pdbx_seq_one_letter_code
_entity_poly.pdbx_strand_id
1 'polypeptide(L)'
;MDRKDWLVPLLAAVIGVMGTLGGSWVAGYQHERAAGRQAHIDLANQLAAERAAELNAFKESGLRYMNATDALVNNLVFAQARDKTLAEHLSLVQSAANEVMLIGDEELTHQTITLNQTIARLLMPSAKPMEQRLGELNVQVLAWIKQFKRSLDALKMQNEEALGLHASVQVAAPLKR
;
A
#
# COMPACT_ATOMS: atom_id res chain seq x y z
N MET A 1 -6.25 -76.74 -21.68
CA MET A 1 -5.93 -75.36 -21.23
C MET A 1 -4.45 -75.29 -21.05
N ASP A 2 -3.80 -74.55 -21.95
CA ASP A 2 -2.36 -74.55 -22.10
C ASP A 2 -1.73 -73.53 -21.14
N ARG A 3 -0.49 -73.73 -20.70
CA ARG A 3 0.18 -72.79 -19.75
C ARG A 3 0.32 -71.37 -20.30
N LYS A 4 0.16 -71.19 -21.61
CA LYS A 4 0.15 -69.88 -22.30
C LYS A 4 -1.16 -69.12 -22.14
N ASP A 5 -2.29 -69.79 -21.88
CA ASP A 5 -3.62 -69.15 -21.79
C ASP A 5 -3.77 -68.28 -20.53
N TRP A 6 -2.94 -68.51 -19.51
CA TRP A 6 -2.96 -67.76 -18.25
C TRP A 6 -1.97 -66.57 -18.21
N LEU A 7 -1.02 -66.52 -19.15
CA LEU A 7 0.00 -65.45 -19.21
C LEU A 7 -0.57 -64.11 -19.68
N VAL A 8 -1.49 -64.15 -20.64
CA VAL A 8 -2.13 -62.95 -21.21
C VAL A 8 -2.98 -62.20 -20.18
N PRO A 9 -3.89 -62.84 -19.41
CA PRO A 9 -4.65 -62.13 -18.37
C PRO A 9 -3.77 -61.67 -17.20
N LEU A 10 -2.68 -62.40 -16.87
CA LEU A 10 -1.74 -62.00 -15.82
C LEU A 10 -0.95 -60.74 -16.21
N LEU A 11 -0.46 -60.65 -17.45
CA LEU A 11 0.19 -59.45 -17.99
C LEU A 11 -0.77 -58.26 -18.03
N ALA A 12 -2.02 -58.48 -18.45
CA ALA A 12 -3.04 -57.44 -18.47
C ALA A 12 -3.36 -56.92 -17.06
N ALA A 13 -3.43 -57.80 -16.06
CA ALA A 13 -3.64 -57.43 -14.66
C ALA A 13 -2.47 -56.60 -14.10
N VAL A 14 -1.23 -56.98 -14.40
CA VAL A 14 -0.04 -56.22 -13.95
C VAL A 14 0.03 -54.85 -14.61
N ILE A 15 -0.28 -54.75 -15.91
CA ILE A 15 -0.31 -53.46 -16.64
C ILE A 15 -1.46 -52.58 -16.12
N GLY A 16 -2.62 -53.16 -15.82
CA GLY A 16 -3.76 -52.44 -15.22
C GLY A 16 -3.42 -51.87 -13.84
N VAL A 17 -2.80 -52.66 -12.97
CA VAL A 17 -2.38 -52.21 -11.62
C VAL A 17 -1.30 -51.14 -11.71
N MET A 18 -0.28 -51.32 -12.58
CA MET A 18 0.76 -50.30 -12.80
C MET A 18 0.21 -49.01 -13.41
N GLY A 19 -0.82 -49.08 -14.27
CA GLY A 19 -1.52 -47.92 -14.82
C GLY A 19 -2.28 -47.12 -13.76
N THR A 20 -2.94 -47.79 -12.82
CA THR A 20 -3.66 -47.12 -11.71
C THR A 20 -2.71 -46.49 -10.69
N LEU A 21 -1.59 -47.14 -10.38
CA LEU A 21 -0.54 -46.59 -9.51
C LEU A 21 0.22 -45.42 -10.19
N GLY A 22 0.46 -45.52 -11.51
CA GLY A 22 1.03 -44.43 -12.30
C GLY A 22 0.12 -43.20 -12.36
N GLY A 23 -1.19 -43.39 -12.50
CA GLY A 23 -2.19 -42.31 -12.40
C GLY A 23 -2.24 -41.65 -11.01
N SER A 24 -2.10 -42.44 -9.94
CA SER A 24 -2.06 -41.94 -8.55
C SER A 24 -0.81 -41.10 -8.26
N TRP A 25 0.35 -41.47 -8.83
CA TRP A 25 1.59 -40.69 -8.70
C TRP A 25 1.55 -39.38 -9.50
N VAL A 26 0.98 -39.40 -10.71
CA VAL A 26 0.79 -38.19 -11.51
C VAL A 26 -0.24 -37.24 -10.86
N ALA A 27 -1.30 -37.78 -10.25
CA ALA A 27 -2.27 -36.98 -9.50
C ALA A 27 -1.66 -36.32 -8.26
N GLY A 28 -0.84 -37.05 -7.49
CA GLY A 28 -0.07 -36.50 -6.35
C GLY A 28 0.90 -35.41 -6.78
N TYR A 29 1.62 -35.62 -7.90
CA TYR A 29 2.55 -34.63 -8.46
C TYR A 29 1.86 -33.35 -8.94
N GLN A 30 0.66 -33.47 -9.53
CA GLN A 30 -0.14 -32.32 -9.95
C GLN A 30 -0.76 -31.59 -8.76
N HIS A 31 -1.12 -32.30 -7.69
CA HIS A 31 -1.60 -31.69 -6.45
C HIS A 31 -0.50 -30.94 -5.70
N GLU A 32 0.73 -31.47 -5.61
CA GLU A 32 1.86 -30.75 -5.01
C GLU A 32 2.21 -29.49 -5.81
N ARG A 33 2.17 -29.57 -7.16
CA ARG A 33 2.35 -28.40 -8.03
C ARG A 33 1.18 -27.41 -7.98
N ALA A 34 -0.03 -27.86 -7.72
CA ALA A 34 -1.19 -26.99 -7.53
C ALA A 34 -1.13 -26.30 -6.16
N ALA A 35 -0.73 -27.01 -5.11
CA ALA A 35 -0.53 -26.46 -3.77
C ALA A 35 0.62 -25.45 -3.73
N GLY A 36 1.73 -25.72 -4.43
CA GLY A 36 2.82 -24.76 -4.60
C GLY A 36 2.38 -23.50 -5.36
N ARG A 37 1.66 -23.66 -6.48
CA ARG A 37 1.08 -22.52 -7.22
C ARG A 37 0.08 -21.73 -6.37
N GLN A 38 -0.74 -22.41 -5.57
CA GLN A 38 -1.69 -21.77 -4.67
C GLN A 38 -0.98 -20.98 -3.57
N ALA A 39 0.03 -21.53 -2.92
CA ALA A 39 0.82 -20.83 -1.91
C ALA A 39 1.52 -19.58 -2.48
N HIS A 40 1.98 -19.64 -3.74
CA HIS A 40 2.54 -18.48 -4.43
C HIS A 40 1.50 -17.42 -4.79
N ILE A 41 0.29 -17.83 -5.20
CA ILE A 41 -0.83 -16.93 -5.46
C ILE A 41 -1.28 -16.27 -4.14
N ASP A 42 -1.35 -17.03 -3.05
CA ASP A 42 -1.75 -16.53 -1.74
C ASP A 42 -0.73 -15.52 -1.21
N LEU A 43 0.57 -15.77 -1.37
CA LEU A 43 1.63 -14.81 -1.02
C LEU A 43 1.56 -13.55 -1.90
N ALA A 44 1.36 -13.70 -3.21
CA ALA A 44 1.19 -12.56 -4.12
C ALA A 44 -0.05 -11.72 -3.76
N ASN A 45 -1.15 -12.37 -3.37
CA ASN A 45 -2.36 -11.69 -2.89
C ASN A 45 -2.12 -10.96 -1.56
N GLN A 46 -1.38 -11.57 -0.63
CA GLN A 46 -1.00 -10.93 0.63
C GLN A 46 -0.14 -9.69 0.39
N LEU A 47 0.90 -9.78 -0.45
CA LEU A 47 1.73 -8.63 -0.81
C LEU A 47 0.91 -7.53 -1.51
N ALA A 48 0.02 -7.90 -2.45
CA ALA A 48 -0.85 -6.93 -3.10
C ALA A 48 -1.79 -6.22 -2.11
N ALA A 49 -2.32 -6.97 -1.13
CA ALA A 49 -3.15 -6.42 -0.07
C ALA A 49 -2.37 -5.48 0.87
N GLU A 50 -1.15 -5.85 1.26
CA GLU A 50 -0.26 -5.01 2.07
C GLU A 50 0.08 -3.70 1.35
N ARG A 51 0.44 -3.75 0.06
CA ARG A 51 0.74 -2.55 -0.74
C ARG A 51 -0.49 -1.66 -0.96
N ALA A 52 -1.66 -2.26 -1.14
CA ALA A 52 -2.92 -1.51 -1.20
C ALA A 52 -3.24 -0.86 0.16
N ALA A 53 -2.94 -1.54 1.28
CA ALA A 53 -3.10 -0.99 2.61
C ALA A 53 -2.14 0.19 2.86
N GLU A 54 -0.87 0.09 2.44
CA GLU A 54 0.10 1.19 2.52
C GLU A 54 -0.35 2.43 1.73
N LEU A 55 -0.83 2.23 0.48
CA LEU A 55 -1.32 3.33 -0.35
C LEU A 55 -2.57 3.98 0.27
N ASN A 56 -3.49 3.19 0.80
CA ASN A 56 -4.68 3.70 1.47
C ASN A 56 -4.33 4.43 2.77
N ALA A 57 -3.42 3.89 3.57
CA ALA A 57 -2.94 4.52 4.79
C ALA A 57 -2.28 5.88 4.51
N PHE A 58 -1.47 5.96 3.45
CA PHE A 58 -0.85 7.21 3.04
C PHE A 58 -1.87 8.25 2.55
N LYS A 59 -2.87 7.80 1.77
CA LYS A 59 -3.97 8.65 1.34
C LYS A 59 -4.76 9.18 2.54
N GLU A 60 -5.09 8.31 3.48
CA GLU A 60 -5.84 8.65 4.68
C GLU A 60 -5.07 9.64 5.57
N SER A 61 -3.78 9.43 5.79
CA SER A 61 -2.97 10.35 6.59
C SER A 61 -2.90 11.75 5.98
N GLY A 62 -2.72 11.85 4.66
CA GLY A 62 -2.73 13.15 3.98
C GLY A 62 -4.09 13.85 4.02
N LEU A 63 -5.19 13.10 3.87
CA LEU A 63 -6.55 13.67 4.03
C LEU A 63 -6.79 14.14 5.47
N ARG A 64 -6.37 13.35 6.46
CA ARG A 64 -6.50 13.71 7.88
C ARG A 64 -5.71 14.98 8.20
N TYR A 65 -4.50 15.12 7.67
CA TYR A 65 -3.69 16.32 7.83
C TYR A 65 -4.37 17.55 7.21
N MET A 66 -4.96 17.41 6.03
CA MET A 66 -5.67 18.51 5.38
C MET A 66 -6.95 18.91 6.11
N ASN A 67 -7.75 17.93 6.55
CA ASN A 67 -8.95 18.20 7.34
C ASN A 67 -8.62 18.89 8.66
N ALA A 68 -7.54 18.47 9.34
CA ALA A 68 -7.09 19.12 10.57
C ALA A 68 -6.62 20.56 10.31
N THR A 69 -5.88 20.79 9.21
CA THR A 69 -5.40 22.12 8.82
C THR A 69 -6.56 23.05 8.48
N ASP A 70 -7.54 22.57 7.71
CA ASP A 70 -8.74 23.33 7.38
C ASP A 70 -9.57 23.67 8.62
N ALA A 71 -9.77 22.70 9.53
CA ALA A 71 -10.47 22.93 10.78
C ALA A 71 -9.77 24.01 11.64
N LEU A 72 -8.44 23.99 11.71
CA LEU A 72 -7.66 25.02 12.41
C LEU A 72 -7.83 26.39 11.77
N VAL A 73 -7.74 26.49 10.44
CA VAL A 73 -7.88 27.76 9.71
C VAL A 73 -9.28 28.32 9.85
N ASN A 74 -10.32 27.47 9.74
CA ASN A 74 -11.70 27.88 9.95
C ASN A 74 -11.91 28.41 11.37
N ASN A 75 -11.34 27.75 12.38
CA ASN A 75 -11.38 28.25 13.75
C ASN A 75 -10.66 29.60 13.87
N LEU A 76 -9.49 29.78 13.24
CA LEU A 76 -8.77 31.07 13.22
C LEU A 76 -9.54 32.22 12.55
N VAL A 77 -10.30 31.93 11.50
CA VAL A 77 -11.05 32.95 10.74
C VAL A 77 -12.35 33.32 11.45
N PHE A 78 -13.05 32.35 12.04
CA PHE A 78 -14.41 32.54 12.55
C PHE A 78 -14.53 32.59 14.07
N ALA A 79 -13.56 32.07 14.83
CA ALA A 79 -13.59 32.13 16.29
C ALA A 79 -12.86 33.38 16.81
N GLN A 80 -13.57 34.20 17.59
CA GLN A 80 -13.12 35.52 18.04
C GLN A 80 -12.12 35.54 19.22
N ALA A 81 -11.57 34.39 19.64
CA ALA A 81 -10.57 34.35 20.71
C ALA A 81 -9.57 33.21 20.50
N ARG A 82 -8.32 33.43 20.92
CA ARG A 82 -7.30 32.38 21.07
C ARG A 82 -7.68 31.47 22.23
N ASP A 83 -8.72 30.68 22.01
CA ASP A 83 -9.36 29.85 23.01
C ASP A 83 -8.65 28.49 23.12
N LYS A 84 -8.96 27.73 24.17
CA LYS A 84 -8.42 26.38 24.39
C LYS A 84 -8.59 25.46 23.17
N THR A 85 -9.68 25.63 22.42
CA THR A 85 -10.01 24.87 21.20
C THR A 85 -8.95 25.03 20.11
N LEU A 86 -8.27 26.16 20.05
CA LEU A 86 -7.29 26.46 19.01
C LEU A 86 -5.97 25.70 19.24
N ALA A 87 -5.59 25.52 20.51
CA ALA A 87 -4.47 24.65 20.88
C ALA A 87 -4.77 23.17 20.58
N GLU A 88 -6.03 22.73 20.79
CA GLU A 88 -6.48 21.39 20.45
C GLU A 88 -6.39 21.15 18.93
N HIS A 89 -6.87 22.07 18.10
CA HIS A 89 -6.73 21.98 16.65
C HIS A 89 -5.27 21.96 16.19
N LEU A 90 -4.38 22.74 16.81
CA LEU A 90 -2.96 22.70 16.49
C LEU A 90 -2.35 21.33 16.80
N SER A 91 -2.70 20.73 17.94
CA SER A 91 -2.23 19.40 18.29
C SER A 91 -2.69 18.32 17.30
N LEU A 92 -3.92 18.44 16.77
CA LEU A 92 -4.44 17.55 15.74
C LEU A 92 -3.68 17.70 14.43
N VAL A 93 -3.37 18.94 14.02
CA VAL A 93 -2.55 19.21 12.83
C VAL A 93 -1.16 18.60 13.00
N GLN A 94 -0.51 18.80 14.15
CA GLN A 94 0.82 18.23 14.42
C GLN A 94 0.82 16.70 14.43
N SER A 95 -0.20 16.09 15.04
CA SER A 95 -0.35 14.63 15.05
C SER A 95 -0.54 14.08 13.63
N ALA A 96 -1.44 14.67 12.85
CA ALA A 96 -1.69 14.23 11.48
C ALA A 96 -0.48 14.48 10.56
N ALA A 97 0.27 15.55 10.80
CA ALA A 97 1.52 15.80 10.10
C ALA A 97 2.56 14.71 10.36
N ASN A 98 2.71 14.27 11.61
CA ASN A 98 3.61 13.18 11.95
C ASN A 98 3.24 11.90 11.21
N GLU A 99 1.95 11.60 11.06
CA GLU A 99 1.48 10.44 10.28
C GLU A 99 1.88 10.56 8.79
N VAL A 100 1.78 11.75 8.20
CA VAL A 100 2.26 11.99 6.83
C VAL A 100 3.77 11.83 6.75
N MET A 101 4.52 12.41 7.69
CA MET A 101 6.00 12.38 7.69
C MET A 101 6.56 10.97 7.89
N LEU A 102 5.81 10.05 8.51
CA LEU A 102 6.22 8.66 8.68
C LEU A 102 6.16 7.84 7.38
N ILE A 103 5.29 8.22 6.45
CA ILE A 103 5.01 7.44 5.23
C ILE A 103 5.48 8.18 3.96
N GLY A 104 5.50 9.50 4.01
CA GLY A 104 5.83 10.37 2.89
C GLY A 104 7.31 10.35 2.53
N ASP A 105 7.60 10.78 1.29
CA ASP A 105 8.98 11.01 0.85
C ASP A 105 9.64 12.21 1.57
N GLU A 106 10.95 12.36 1.38
CA GLU A 106 11.75 13.40 2.04
C GLU A 106 11.29 14.81 1.69
N GLU A 107 10.90 15.04 0.43
CA GLU A 107 10.44 16.35 -0.05
C GLU A 107 9.08 16.71 0.57
N LEU A 108 8.14 15.76 0.61
CA LEU A 108 6.86 15.93 1.27
C LEU A 108 7.04 16.16 2.77
N THR A 109 7.99 15.45 3.40
CA THR A 109 8.33 15.64 4.81
C THR A 109 8.83 17.06 5.07
N HIS A 110 9.77 17.56 4.26
CA HIS A 110 10.28 18.92 4.35
C HIS A 110 9.17 19.97 4.15
N GLN A 111 8.30 19.78 3.17
CA GLN A 111 7.15 20.66 2.95
C GLN A 111 6.15 20.62 4.10
N THR A 112 5.90 19.44 4.68
CA THR A 112 5.01 19.27 5.84
C THR A 112 5.55 20.01 7.06
N ILE A 113 6.86 19.90 7.33
CA ILE A 113 7.54 20.66 8.40
C ILE A 113 7.39 22.17 8.16
N THR A 114 7.68 22.63 6.94
CA THR A 114 7.59 24.05 6.58
C THR A 114 6.18 24.60 6.77
N LEU A 115 5.17 23.84 6.31
CA LEU A 115 3.76 24.20 6.45
C LEU A 115 3.34 24.26 7.92
N ASN A 116 3.72 23.26 8.73
CA ASN A 116 3.47 23.24 10.18
C ASN A 116 4.10 24.43 10.90
N GLN A 117 5.31 24.82 10.53
CA GLN A 117 5.95 26.00 11.11
C GLN A 117 5.17 27.27 10.76
N THR A 118 4.69 27.39 9.52
CA THR A 118 3.84 28.52 9.11
C THR A 118 2.54 28.53 9.89
N ILE A 119 1.87 27.38 10.04
CA ILE A 119 0.64 27.23 10.83
C ILE A 119 0.86 27.66 12.28
N ALA A 120 1.94 27.20 12.92
CA ALA A 120 2.27 27.60 14.29
C ALA A 120 2.51 29.12 14.40
N ARG A 121 3.14 29.74 13.39
CA ARG A 121 3.36 31.20 13.35
C ARG A 121 2.08 32.01 13.15
N LEU A 122 1.01 31.43 12.58
CA LEU A 122 -0.31 32.11 12.51
C LEU A 122 -0.84 32.43 13.91
N LEU A 123 -0.51 31.58 14.88
CA LEU A 123 -0.96 31.71 16.26
C LEU A 123 -0.14 32.73 17.07
N MET A 124 1.00 33.15 16.54
CA MET A 124 1.85 34.14 17.20
C MET A 124 1.39 35.56 16.86
N PRO A 125 1.57 36.54 17.78
CA PRO A 125 1.40 37.94 17.45
C PRO A 125 2.33 38.33 16.29
N SER A 126 1.83 39.08 15.32
CA SER A 126 2.61 39.52 14.16
C SER A 126 2.14 40.89 13.71
N ALA A 127 3.08 41.71 13.22
CA ALA A 127 2.78 42.99 12.58
C ALA A 127 2.03 42.81 11.25
N LYS A 128 2.04 41.60 10.68
CA LYS A 128 1.40 41.30 9.40
C LYS A 128 -0.10 40.99 9.57
N PRO A 129 -0.98 41.58 8.75
CA PRO A 129 -2.41 41.28 8.80
C PRO A 129 -2.70 39.78 8.67
N MET A 130 -3.73 39.28 9.38
CA MET A 130 -4.07 37.85 9.37
C MET A 130 -4.41 37.37 7.95
N GLU A 131 -5.18 38.15 7.19
CA GLU A 131 -5.56 37.86 5.79
C GLU A 131 -4.34 37.60 4.90
N GLN A 132 -3.30 38.43 5.02
CA GLN A 132 -2.08 38.27 4.23
C GLN A 132 -1.30 37.02 4.64
N ARG A 133 -1.29 36.67 5.92
CA ARG A 133 -0.67 35.43 6.43
C ARG A 133 -1.43 34.19 5.98
N LEU A 134 -2.77 34.24 5.94
CA LEU A 134 -3.61 33.17 5.39
C LEU A 134 -3.43 33.01 3.89
N GLY A 135 -3.20 34.11 3.15
CA GLY A 135 -2.84 34.05 1.73
C GLY A 135 -1.53 33.28 1.49
N GLU A 136 -0.52 33.52 2.32
CA GLU A 136 0.75 32.79 2.26
C GLU A 136 0.60 31.31 2.63
N LEU A 137 -0.21 31.03 3.66
CA LEU A 137 -0.56 29.67 4.03
C LEU A 137 -1.22 28.95 2.85
N ASN A 138 -2.18 29.58 2.16
CA ASN A 138 -2.88 28.99 1.04
C ASN A 138 -1.93 28.59 -0.11
N VAL A 139 -0.94 29.44 -0.42
CA VAL A 139 0.09 29.10 -1.42
C VAL A 139 0.89 27.86 -0.99
N GLN A 140 1.27 27.78 0.29
CA GLN A 140 2.00 26.61 0.82
C GLN A 140 1.13 25.35 0.82
N VAL A 141 -0.15 25.45 1.17
CA VAL A 141 -1.11 24.33 1.11
C VAL A 141 -1.27 23.83 -0.32
N LEU A 142 -1.42 24.71 -1.31
CA LEU A 142 -1.50 24.32 -2.71
C LEU A 142 -0.21 23.64 -3.22
N ALA A 143 0.96 24.12 -2.79
CA ALA A 143 2.23 23.48 -3.10
C ALA A 143 2.32 22.08 -2.47
N TRP A 144 1.94 21.98 -1.20
CA TRP A 144 1.90 20.72 -0.46
C TRP A 144 0.94 19.70 -1.09
N ILE A 145 -0.28 20.10 -1.50
CA ILE A 145 -1.24 19.21 -2.19
C ILE A 145 -0.64 18.66 -3.49
N LYS A 146 0.06 19.51 -4.27
CA LYS A 146 0.72 19.07 -5.50
C LYS A 146 1.83 18.08 -5.21
N GLN A 147 2.64 18.31 -4.17
CA GLN A 147 3.70 17.39 -3.77
C GLN A 147 3.12 16.07 -3.25
N PHE A 148 2.13 16.13 -2.36
CA PHE A 148 1.43 14.95 -1.83
C PHE A 148 0.87 14.08 -2.95
N LYS A 149 0.26 14.69 -3.98
CA LYS A 149 -0.20 13.96 -5.17
C LYS A 149 0.94 13.27 -5.90
N ARG A 150 2.09 13.94 -6.09
CA ARG A 150 3.26 13.32 -6.73
C ARG A 150 3.81 12.15 -5.92
N SER A 151 3.88 12.28 -4.60
CA SER A 151 4.29 11.21 -3.70
C SER A 151 3.33 10.02 -3.77
N LEU A 152 2.03 10.27 -3.85
CA LEU A 152 1.01 9.23 -4.06
C LEU A 152 1.18 8.52 -5.41
N ASP A 153 1.39 9.28 -6.49
CA ASP A 153 1.60 8.74 -7.83
C ASP A 153 2.90 7.91 -7.89
N ALA A 154 3.97 8.36 -7.23
CA ALA A 154 5.23 7.63 -7.12
C ALA A 154 5.08 6.32 -6.34
N LEU A 155 4.41 6.36 -5.19
CA LEU A 155 4.12 5.16 -4.39
C LEU A 155 3.27 4.15 -5.18
N LYS A 156 2.29 4.64 -5.95
CA LYS A 156 1.47 3.81 -6.83
C LYS A 156 2.31 3.15 -7.92
N MET A 157 3.15 3.91 -8.62
CA MET A 157 4.05 3.36 -9.65
C MET A 157 5.01 2.32 -9.07
N GLN A 158 5.61 2.59 -7.91
CA GLN A 158 6.48 1.63 -7.23
C GLN A 158 5.76 0.33 -6.87
N ASN A 159 4.49 0.42 -6.44
CA ASN A 159 3.67 -0.76 -6.17
C ASN A 159 3.34 -1.54 -7.44
N GLU A 160 3.02 -0.86 -8.55
CA GLU A 160 2.76 -1.49 -9.84
C GLU A 160 4.02 -2.17 -10.42
N GLU A 161 5.19 -1.52 -10.34
CA GLU A 161 6.47 -2.07 -10.78
C GLU A 161 6.89 -3.29 -9.95
N ALA A 162 6.72 -3.24 -8.62
CA ALA A 162 7.02 -4.38 -7.75
C ALA A 162 6.14 -5.60 -8.08
N LEU A 163 4.85 -5.38 -8.35
CA LEU A 163 3.93 -6.43 -8.78
C LEU A 163 4.32 -6.99 -10.17
N GLY A 164 4.70 -6.13 -11.11
CA GLY A 164 5.18 -6.53 -12.44
C GLY A 164 6.48 -7.33 -12.41
N LEU A 165 7.44 -6.94 -11.55
CA LEU A 165 8.68 -7.67 -11.33
C LEU A 165 8.43 -9.04 -10.68
N HIS A 166 7.55 -9.14 -9.69
CA HIS A 166 7.20 -10.44 -9.10
C HIS A 166 6.50 -11.37 -10.10
N ALA A 167 5.58 -10.84 -10.92
CA ALA A 167 4.95 -11.62 -11.99
C ALA A 167 5.96 -12.12 -13.03
N SER A 168 6.95 -11.30 -13.41
CA SER A 168 7.97 -11.71 -14.39
C SER A 168 8.97 -12.73 -13.81
N VAL A 169 9.35 -12.61 -12.53
CA VAL A 169 10.17 -13.62 -11.82
C VAL A 169 9.41 -14.95 -11.71
N GLN A 170 8.09 -14.93 -11.51
CA GLN A 170 7.26 -16.14 -11.50
C GLN A 170 7.21 -16.83 -12.88
N VAL A 171 7.20 -16.07 -13.98
CA VAL A 171 7.27 -16.64 -15.35
C VAL A 171 8.66 -17.19 -15.68
N ALA A 172 9.72 -16.57 -15.14
CA ALA A 172 11.11 -16.96 -15.39
C ALA A 172 11.63 -18.11 -14.50
N ALA A 173 10.88 -18.55 -13.48
CA ALA A 173 11.24 -19.73 -12.70
C ALA A 173 11.35 -20.95 -13.66
N PRO A 174 12.54 -21.55 -13.80
CA PRO A 174 12.82 -22.41 -14.94
C PRO A 174 11.92 -23.64 -14.93
N LEU A 175 11.22 -23.84 -16.05
CA LEU A 175 10.77 -25.14 -16.54
C LEU A 175 11.99 -26.06 -16.60
N LYS A 176 12.37 -26.68 -15.48
CA LYS A 176 13.29 -27.81 -15.48
C LYS A 176 12.62 -28.92 -16.31
N ARG A 177 13.08 -29.05 -17.55
CA ARG A 177 12.82 -30.18 -18.43
C ARG A 177 13.36 -31.46 -17.81
#